data_AF-B6HAA1-F1
#
_entry.id   AF-B6HAA1-F1
#
_cell.length_a   1.000
_cell.length_b   1.000
_cell.length_c   1.000
_cell.angle_alpha   90.00
_cell.angle_beta   90.00
_cell.angle_gamma   90.00
#
_symmetry.space_group_name_H-M   'P 1'
#
loop_
_entity.id
_entity.type
_entity.pdbx_description
1 polymer ?
#
loop_
_entity_poly.entity_id
_entity_poly.type
_entity_poly.pdbx_seq_one_letter_code
_entity_poly.pdbx_strand_id
1 'polypeptide(L)'
;FAFLCTHSVTHYTITTGHLILEHNYPRSKTAPSSVSVDINALLEDLTAEELCVGTWLNVVGYVRESEPVPPLSPQSSFPSTPGDANRPNQRPSAIPPRPVYVEAIMVFPAGAISIGEYERILCNSQHVERMIQFTH
;
A
#
# COMPACT_ATOMS: atom_id res chain seq x y z
N PHE A 1 5.72 14.84 1.84
CA PHE A 1 6.56 13.71 2.31
C PHE A 1 6.73 12.77 1.14
N ALA A 2 7.95 12.63 0.65
CA ALA A 2 8.28 11.64 -0.35
C ALA A 2 8.66 10.36 0.39
N PHE A 3 7.91 9.28 0.19
CA PHE A 3 8.21 8.00 0.82
C PHE A 3 9.24 7.29 -0.04
N LEU A 4 10.43 7.01 0.49
CA LEU A 4 11.39 6.11 -0.15
C LEU A 4 11.25 4.74 0.50
N CYS A 5 10.84 3.74 -0.27
CA CYS A 5 10.81 2.37 0.20
C CYS A 5 11.45 1.42 -0.80
N THR A 6 12.16 0.44 -0.23
CA THR A 6 12.76 -0.65 -1.01
C THR A 6 11.91 -1.90 -0.86
N HIS A 7 11.25 -2.31 -1.95
CA HIS A 7 10.33 -3.44 -1.98
C HIS A 7 10.61 -4.30 -3.22
N SER A 8 10.23 -5.57 -3.18
CA SER A 8 10.31 -6.45 -4.35
C SER A 8 9.04 -6.38 -5.18
N VAL A 9 9.18 -6.36 -6.51
CA VAL A 9 8.04 -6.45 -7.44
C VAL A 9 7.41 -7.84 -7.33
N THR A 10 6.11 -7.89 -7.03
CA THR A 10 5.34 -9.15 -6.97
C THR A 10 4.43 -9.30 -8.18
N HIS A 11 3.78 -8.22 -8.61
CA HIS A 11 2.88 -8.24 -9.75
C HIS A 11 2.89 -6.91 -10.49
N TYR A 12 2.76 -6.96 -11.82
CA TYR A 12 2.62 -5.78 -12.65
C TYR A 12 1.37 -5.91 -13.53
N THR A 13 0.43 -4.98 -13.35
CA THR A 13 -0.81 -4.91 -14.12
C THR A 13 -0.66 -3.87 -15.22
N ILE A 14 -0.32 -4.33 -16.42
CA ILE A 14 -0.04 -3.47 -17.59
C ILE A 14 -1.25 -2.59 -17.95
N THR A 15 -2.47 -3.14 -17.87
CA THR A 15 -3.69 -2.43 -18.29
C THR A 15 -4.01 -1.20 -17.46
N THR A 16 -3.58 -1.17 -16.20
CA THR A 16 -3.81 -0.05 -15.29
C THR A 16 -2.52 0.73 -14.99
N GLY A 17 -1.35 0.25 -15.42
CA GLY A 17 -0.05 0.83 -15.07
C GLY A 17 0.24 0.77 -13.57
N HIS A 18 -0.25 -0.28 -12.88
CA HIS A 18 -0.04 -0.45 -11.43
C HIS A 18 0.94 -1.58 -11.14
N LEU A 19 1.87 -1.32 -10.22
CA LEU A 19 2.76 -2.31 -9.62
C LEU A 19 2.29 -2.67 -8.21
N ILE A 20 2.33 -3.96 -7.90
CA ILE A 20 2.19 -4.45 -6.54
C ILE A 20 3.57 -4.80 -6.03
N LEU A 21 3.98 -4.07 -5.00
CA LEU A 21 5.25 -4.27 -4.32
C LEU A 21 5.02 -4.91 -2.97
N GLU A 22 5.92 -5.81 -2.59
CA GLU A 22 5.85 -6.53 -1.32
C GLU A 22 7.10 -6.30 -0.49
N HIS A 23 6.90 -6.09 0.82
CA HIS A 23 7.96 -6.11 1.81
C HIS A 23 7.74 -7.27 2.77
N ASN A 24 8.58 -8.29 2.62
CA ASN A 24 8.51 -9.54 3.38
C ASN A 24 9.76 -9.75 4.23
N TYR A 25 10.19 -8.68 4.90
CA TYR A 25 11.28 -8.72 5.86
C TYR A 25 10.94 -7.88 7.10
N PRO A 26 11.34 -8.30 8.31
CA PRO A 26 11.67 -9.68 8.65
C PRO A 26 10.47 -10.60 8.34
N ARG A 27 10.72 -11.80 7.80
CA ARG A 27 9.64 -12.74 7.43
C ARG A 27 8.78 -13.04 8.65
N SER A 28 7.60 -12.45 8.70
CA SER A 28 6.61 -12.69 9.75
C SER A 28 5.64 -13.78 9.29
N LYS A 29 4.92 -14.40 10.23
CA LYS A 29 3.87 -15.38 9.90
C LYS A 29 2.58 -14.71 9.40
N THR A 30 2.53 -13.38 9.43
CA THR A 30 1.40 -12.58 8.94
C THR A 30 1.54 -12.35 7.45
N ALA A 31 0.42 -12.06 6.77
CA ALA A 31 0.47 -11.66 5.37
C ALA A 31 1.50 -10.53 5.17
N PRO A 32 2.32 -10.62 4.12
CA PRO A 32 3.37 -9.64 3.87
C PRO A 32 2.74 -8.28 3.59
N SER A 33 3.46 -7.21 3.92
CA SER A 33 2.97 -5.85 3.66
C SER A 33 3.08 -5.60 2.16
N SER A 34 1.94 -5.49 1.49
CA SER A 34 1.87 -5.18 0.06
C SER A 34 1.35 -3.77 -0.15
N VAL A 35 1.92 -3.07 -1.13
CA VAL A 35 1.53 -1.72 -1.53
C VAL A 35 1.29 -1.66 -3.03
N SER A 36 0.23 -0.97 -3.42
CA SER A 36 -0.08 -0.66 -4.81
C SER A 36 0.59 0.65 -5.20
N VAL A 37 1.28 0.67 -6.34
CA VAL A 37 2.01 1.82 -6.85
C VAL A 37 1.55 2.13 -8.27
N ASP A 38 1.03 3.32 -8.50
CA ASP A 38 0.73 3.85 -9.83
C ASP A 38 2.01 4.40 -10.46
N ILE A 39 2.40 3.84 -11.59
CA ILE A 39 3.58 4.25 -12.37
C ILE A 39 3.22 4.83 -13.74
N ASN A 40 1.94 5.14 -14.00
CA ASN A 40 1.50 5.62 -15.31
C ASN A 40 2.29 6.84 -15.82
N ALA A 41 2.66 7.74 -14.91
CA ALA A 41 3.46 8.93 -15.23
C ALA A 41 4.92 8.63 -15.62
N LEU A 42 5.41 7.41 -15.37
CA LEU A 42 6.80 7.00 -15.52
C LEU A 42 6.99 5.89 -16.57
N LEU A 43 5.91 5.41 -17.20
CA LEU A 43 5.94 4.26 -18.12
C LEU A 43 6.84 4.47 -19.34
N GLU A 44 7.04 5.72 -19.79
CA GLU A 44 7.90 6.03 -20.93
C GLU A 44 9.39 5.77 -20.63
N ASP A 45 9.78 5.93 -19.37
CA ASP A 45 11.18 5.86 -18.94
C ASP A 45 11.56 4.52 -18.30
N LEU A 46 10.59 3.67 -17.97
CA LEU A 46 10.81 2.39 -17.28
C LEU A 46 10.96 1.23 -18.25
N THR A 47 11.99 0.42 -18.04
CA THR A 47 12.25 -0.78 -18.85
C THR A 47 11.55 -2.02 -18.28
N ALA A 48 11.25 -3.00 -19.14
CA ALA A 48 10.66 -4.28 -18.70
C ALA A 48 11.57 -5.06 -17.73
N GLU A 49 12.88 -4.87 -17.83
CA GLU A 49 13.89 -5.49 -16.96
C GLU A 49 13.78 -4.96 -15.52
N GLU A 50 13.52 -3.66 -15.37
CA GLU A 50 13.31 -3.02 -14.07
C GLU A 50 11.97 -3.43 -13.44
N LEU A 51 10.95 -3.69 -14.26
CA LEU A 51 9.63 -4.13 -13.81
C LEU A 51 9.51 -5.64 -13.62
N CYS A 52 10.62 -6.39 -13.71
CA CYS A 52 10.60 -7.84 -13.51
C CYS A 52 10.23 -8.23 -12.07
N VAL A 53 9.42 -9.28 -11.96
CA VAL A 53 9.06 -9.87 -10.66
C VAL A 53 10.33 -10.33 -9.93
N GLY A 54 10.44 -9.99 -8.65
CA GLY A 54 11.60 -10.28 -7.81
C GLY A 54 12.69 -9.21 -7.84
N THR A 55 12.63 -8.23 -8.73
CA THR A 55 13.54 -7.08 -8.72
C THR A 55 13.22 -6.18 -7.52
N TRP A 56 14.27 -5.74 -6.83
CA TRP A 56 14.16 -4.74 -5.77
C TRP A 56 14.18 -3.34 -6.36
N LEU A 57 13.16 -2.56 -6.06
CA LEU A 57 13.00 -1.20 -6.55
C LEU A 57 12.95 -0.22 -5.39
N ASN A 58 13.50 0.96 -5.64
CA ASN A 58 13.27 2.14 -4.83
C ASN A 58 12.15 2.95 -5.49
N VAL A 59 11.10 3.21 -4.73
CA VAL A 59 9.98 4.04 -5.17
C VAL A 59 9.96 5.31 -4.37
N VAL A 60 9.78 6.44 -5.06
CA VAL A 60 9.53 7.75 -4.47
C VAL A 60 8.21 8.27 -5.03
N GLY A 61 7.29 8.65 -4.14
CA GLY A 61 5.95 9.07 -4.54
C GLY A 61 5.13 9.68 -3.43
N TYR A 62 3.89 9.99 -3.78
CA TYR A 62 2.88 10.50 -2.86
C TYR A 62 1.92 9.40 -2.44
N VAL A 63 1.65 9.32 -1.14
CA VAL A 63 0.67 8.39 -0.59
C VAL A 63 -0.74 8.95 -0.84
N ARG A 64 -1.59 8.16 -1.50
CA ARG A 64 -2.96 8.51 -1.88
C ARG A 64 -3.93 7.49 -1.30
N GLU A 65 -5.09 7.96 -0.84
CA GLU A 65 -6.20 7.07 -0.52
C GLU A 65 -6.93 6.69 -1.81
N SER A 66 -7.28 5.41 -1.98
CA SER A 66 -8.19 5.03 -3.06
C SER A 66 -9.57 5.63 -2.79
N GLU A 67 -10.14 6.29 -3.80
CA GLU A 67 -11.53 6.77 -3.74
C GLU A 67 -12.46 5.64 -3.29
N PRO A 68 -13.35 5.88 -2.31
CA PRO A 68 -14.32 4.88 -1.91
C PRO A 68 -15.17 4.56 -3.14
N VAL A 69 -15.17 3.30 -3.57
CA VAL A 69 -16.22 2.83 -4.50
C VAL A 69 -17.55 3.21 -3.83
N PRO A 70 -18.37 4.10 -4.43
CA PRO A 70 -19.65 4.44 -3.85
C PRO A 70 -20.39 3.13 -3.62
N PRO A 71 -20.96 2.87 -2.43
CA PRO A 71 -21.77 1.68 -2.25
C PRO A 71 -22.84 1.73 -3.33
N LEU A 72 -22.76 0.80 -4.28
CA LEU A 72 -23.76 0.59 -5.30
C LEU A 72 -25.10 0.55 -4.57
N SER A 73 -25.90 1.58 -4.82
CA SER A 73 -27.31 1.81 -4.51
C SER A 73 -27.93 0.93 -3.40
N PRO A 74 -28.56 1.52 -2.36
CA PRO A 74 -29.28 0.73 -1.37
C PRO A 74 -30.25 -0.20 -2.07
N GLN A 75 -30.04 -1.50 -1.84
CA GLN A 75 -30.84 -2.58 -2.40
C GLN A 75 -32.32 -2.25 -2.20
N SER A 76 -33.03 -2.13 -3.33
CA SER A 76 -34.46 -2.34 -3.49
C SER A 76 -35.10 -2.96 -2.25
N SER A 77 -35.73 -2.12 -1.44
CA SER A 77 -36.59 -2.56 -0.35
C SER A 77 -37.81 -3.26 -0.95
N PHE A 78 -37.70 -4.58 -1.09
CA PHE A 78 -38.87 -5.45 -1.23
C PHE A 78 -39.74 -5.26 0.03
N PRO A 79 -41.05 -4.97 -0.08
CA PRO A 79 -41.89 -4.83 1.09
C PRO A 79 -42.16 -6.23 1.67
N SER A 80 -41.47 -6.58 2.75
CA SER A 80 -41.83 -7.75 3.56
C SER A 80 -42.66 -7.30 4.76
N THR A 81 -43.90 -7.80 4.75
CA THR A 81 -44.91 -7.96 5.81
C THR A 81 -44.57 -7.56 7.27
N PRO A 82 -45.54 -6.97 8.01
CA PRO A 82 -45.37 -6.61 9.41
C PRO A 82 -45.56 -7.83 10.32
N GLY A 83 -44.55 -8.17 11.13
CA GLY A 83 -44.66 -9.25 12.11
C GLY A 83 -43.43 -9.38 13.00
N ASP A 84 -43.58 -8.90 14.22
CA ASP A 84 -42.86 -9.25 15.45
C ASP A 84 -41.47 -8.66 15.75
N ALA A 85 -41.48 -7.91 16.85
CA ALA A 85 -40.39 -7.21 17.50
C ALA A 85 -39.57 -8.12 18.43
N ASN A 86 -38.24 -8.12 18.26
CA ASN A 86 -37.24 -7.96 19.34
C ASN A 86 -35.85 -8.45 18.89
N ARG A 87 -34.93 -7.53 18.59
CA ARG A 87 -33.50 -7.75 18.87
C ARG A 87 -32.71 -6.44 18.88
N PRO A 88 -32.17 -5.99 20.03
CA PRO A 88 -31.22 -4.88 20.05
C PRO A 88 -29.77 -5.35 19.89
N ASN A 89 -28.92 -4.39 19.50
CA ASN A 89 -27.45 -4.35 19.50
C ASN A 89 -26.71 -4.72 18.20
N GLN A 90 -26.70 -3.71 17.31
CA GLN A 90 -25.50 -3.07 16.76
C GLN A 90 -24.23 -3.94 16.72
N ARG A 91 -24.00 -4.54 15.55
CA ARG A 91 -22.66 -4.90 15.10
C ARG A 91 -21.90 -3.58 14.86
N PRO A 92 -20.69 -3.38 15.40
CA PRO A 92 -19.85 -2.30 14.91
C PRO A 92 -19.61 -2.58 13.43
N SER A 93 -20.16 -1.74 12.56
CA SER A 93 -19.72 -1.64 11.17
C SER A 93 -18.28 -1.14 11.22
N ALA A 94 -17.33 -2.06 11.41
CA ALA A 94 -15.93 -1.78 11.22
C ALA A 94 -15.77 -1.46 9.74
N ILE A 95 -15.78 -0.16 9.42
CA ILE A 95 -15.46 0.34 8.09
C ILE A 95 -14.05 -0.22 7.80
N PRO A 96 -13.88 -1.07 6.77
CA PRO A 96 -12.56 -1.59 6.46
C PRO A 96 -11.63 -0.41 6.16
N PRO A 97 -10.35 -0.47 6.59
CA PRO A 97 -9.39 0.58 6.31
C PRO A 97 -9.33 0.81 4.80
N ARG A 98 -9.35 2.09 4.40
CA ARG A 98 -9.31 2.47 2.99
C ARG A 98 -8.01 1.94 2.37
N PRO A 99 -8.07 1.30 1.20
CA PRO A 99 -6.85 0.96 0.48
C PRO A 99 -6.06 2.24 0.20
N VAL A 100 -4.75 2.17 0.40
CA VAL A 100 -3.82 3.27 0.12
C VAL A 100 -2.91 2.82 -1.02
N TYR A 101 -2.61 3.73 -1.95
CA TYR A 101 -1.67 3.50 -3.04
C TYR A 101 -0.64 4.62 -3.09
N VAL A 102 0.46 4.39 -3.82
CA VAL A 102 1.50 5.40 -4.03
C VAL A 102 1.45 5.85 -5.47
N GLU A 103 1.29 7.16 -5.68
CA GLU A 103 1.49 7.79 -6.99
C GLU A 103 2.99 8.07 -7.15
N ALA A 104 3.67 7.27 -7.98
CA ALA A 104 5.11 7.34 -8.13
C ALA A 104 5.51 8.54 -8.99
N ILE A 105 6.53 9.26 -8.51
CA ILE A 105 7.22 10.33 -9.27
C ILE A 105 8.62 9.91 -9.70
N MET A 106 9.17 8.85 -9.10
CA MET A 106 10.46 8.28 -9.46
C MET A 106 10.51 6.81 -9.03
N VAL A 107 11.01 5.96 -9.92
CA VAL A 107 11.28 4.54 -9.67
C VAL A 107 12.65 4.21 -10.23
N PHE A 108 13.48 3.50 -9.47
CA PHE A 108 14.80 3.07 -9.93
C PHE A 108 15.22 1.76 -9.25
N PRO A 109 16.07 0.94 -9.90
CA PRO A 109 16.53 -0.32 -9.33
C PRO A 109 17.36 -0.09 -8.06
N ALA A 110 17.09 -0.89 -7.02
CA ALA A 110 17.86 -0.87 -5.77
C ALA A 110 19.15 -1.70 -5.85
N GLY A 111 19.26 -2.59 -6.85
CA GLY A 111 20.39 -3.51 -7.00
C GLY A 111 20.47 -4.55 -5.88
N ALA A 112 21.69 -5.02 -5.61
CA ALA A 112 21.95 -5.98 -4.54
C ALA A 112 21.87 -5.28 -3.18
N ILE A 113 20.70 -5.36 -2.53
CA ILE A 113 20.47 -4.74 -1.22
C ILE A 113 20.55 -5.77 -0.08
N SER A 114 21.32 -5.44 0.97
CA SER A 114 21.26 -6.16 2.24
C SER A 114 20.08 -5.64 3.04
N ILE A 115 18.93 -6.31 2.88
CA ILE A 115 17.66 -5.87 3.47
C ILE A 115 17.75 -5.69 5.00
N GLY A 116 18.54 -6.55 5.68
CA GLY A 116 18.71 -6.48 7.13
C GLY A 116 19.53 -5.30 7.61
N GLU A 117 20.51 -4.84 6.81
CA GLU A 117 21.23 -3.60 7.10
C GLU A 117 20.36 -2.39 6.80
N TYR A 118 19.62 -2.42 5.68
CA TYR A 118 18.69 -1.34 5.30
C TYR A 118 17.66 -1.08 6.39
N GLU A 119 16.94 -2.11 6.85
CA GLU A 119 15.92 -1.97 7.90
C GLU A 119 16.52 -1.50 9.23
N ARG A 120 17.72 -1.97 9.58
CA ARG A 120 18.40 -1.52 10.79
C ARG A 120 18.72 -0.03 10.74
N ILE A 121 19.26 0.44 9.61
CA ILE A 121 19.60 1.84 9.40
C ILE A 121 18.33 2.69 9.39
N LEU A 122 17.28 2.23 8.71
CA LEU A 122 15.98 2.93 8.65
C LEU A 122 15.36 3.07 10.04
N CYS A 123 15.33 1.99 10.83
CA CYS A 123 14.84 2.00 12.20
C CYS A 123 15.64 2.98 13.08
N ASN A 124 16.97 2.97 12.98
CA ASN A 124 17.84 3.89 13.70
C ASN A 124 17.55 5.36 13.32
N SER A 125 17.41 5.66 12.03
CA SER A 125 17.09 7.00 11.54
C SER A 125 15.74 7.51 12.07
N GLN A 126 14.70 6.68 12.01
CA GLN A 126 13.37 7.01 12.54
C GLN A 126 13.37 7.20 14.06
N HIS A 127 14.22 6.46 14.77
CA HIS A 127 14.39 6.65 16.21
C HIS A 127 15.01 8.02 16.52
N VAL A 128 16.08 8.39 15.81
CA VAL A 128 16.72 9.69 15.95
C VAL A 128 15.77 10.83 15.61
N GLU A 129 15.03 10.73 14.49
CA GLU A 129 14.08 11.76 14.07
C GLU A 129 12.98 11.98 15.12
N ARG A 130 12.45 10.90 15.71
CA ARG A 130 11.48 10.99 16.81
C ARG A 130 12.07 11.67 18.05
N MET A 131 13.33 11.41 18.38
CA MET A 131 13.98 12.10 19.51
C MET A 131 14.19 13.58 19.24
N ILE A 132 14.57 13.97 18.02
CA ILE A 132 14.72 15.37 17.64
C ILE A 132 13.38 16.10 17.76
N GLN A 133 12.29 15.51 17.24
CA GLN A 133 10.94 16.09 17.36
C GLN A 133 10.48 16.23 18.82
N PHE A 134 10.96 15.36 19.72
CA PHE A 134 10.60 15.43 21.14
C PHE A 134 11.42 16.46 21.94
N THR A 135 12.57 16.88 21.42
CA THR A 135 13.50 17.79 22.13
C THR A 135 13.23 19.27 21.79
N HIS A 136 12.18 19.57 21.02
CA HIS A 136 11.84 20.90 20.52
C HIS A 136 10.41 21.32 20.86
#